data_AF-A0A962BVA4-F1
#
_entry.id   AF-A0A962BVA4-F1
#
_cell.length_a   1.000
_cell.length_b   1.000
_cell.length_c   1.000
_cell.angle_alpha   90.00
_cell.angle_beta   90.00
_cell.angle_gamma   90.00
#
_symmetry.space_group_name_H-M   'P 1'
#
loop_
_entity.id
_entity.type
_entity.pdbx_description
1 polymer ?
#
loop_
_entity_poly.entity_id
_entity_poly.type
_entity_poly.pdbx_seq_one_letter_code
_entity_poly.pdbx_strand_id
1 'polypeptide(L)'
;MKKFAMPWAGLLVFSGLLSSPLAVADSGGPDSYGYEWKDSNELDGPALEWLDISMTGELVIGLADDNSVGPIQLPKPFRYYWIDVSSLRIGSNGWVGFYNTSDITFNIASCFPDIPTPGGAGDTFLAPLLSDLTFAGAGNPGTARYHYDAVADVFVVSYSDLPFWVNTPDGYDSARNTFQIVLDYSSNQIRFNYQQVDPFNDGGCLNDMGVGIEAPQGQIGLQHSMEVVLSAPLTIEFTPPDTPLISIVDSAPVSGIDPDNRAVIRWNDAPLDIGASISNSGNGDGVEPIQVNAELFDSTNGNFYSNTLSLAALNSGESVNVDFPPIASQPVGLNRLELSTNSTDDYNAANNLLLAEVLALDSAEQVHVLAFSTAPVPNGSINWASADASGDEGLAVYFPGVGEPVVVRQIGAVPVNDVCGTYRFQLVDDDGEQGLPGTVLAGVDVGAGNYSINAWNDFPLASPVLMDGSGFYVVWRQIGSDCSLGTSSETPSRRNFELISGTFSGYRANVSEDVMLRATVALGAIFSDGLETTPP
;
A
#
# COMPACT_ATOMS: atom_id res chain seq x y z
N MET A 1 -25.09 37.24 42.54
CA MET A 1 -25.81 38.51 42.26
C MET A 1 -26.24 38.46 40.80
N LYS A 2 -27.45 37.97 40.50
CA LYS A 2 -28.66 38.73 40.15
C LYS A 2 -28.44 39.92 39.19
N LYS A 3 -29.19 39.88 38.07
CA LYS A 3 -29.72 40.96 37.20
C LYS A 3 -29.15 40.95 35.76
N PHE A 4 -29.89 41.10 34.66
CA PHE A 4 -31.25 41.57 34.39
C PHE A 4 -31.74 41.01 33.02
N ALA A 5 -33.05 40.91 32.83
CA ALA A 5 -33.72 40.76 31.54
C ALA A 5 -34.34 42.11 31.12
N MET A 6 -34.34 42.45 29.82
CA MET A 6 -35.51 42.91 29.02
C MET A 6 -35.11 43.37 27.60
N PRO A 7 -36.07 43.48 26.64
CA PRO A 7 -35.92 42.98 25.28
C PRO A 7 -35.81 44.10 24.25
N TRP A 8 -35.45 43.76 23.02
CA TRP A 8 -35.83 44.58 21.87
C TRP A 8 -36.31 43.71 20.71
N ALA A 9 -37.54 43.97 20.29
CA ALA A 9 -38.16 43.43 19.10
C ALA A 9 -37.49 44.06 17.86
N GLY A 10 -36.84 43.22 17.06
CA GLY A 10 -36.35 43.54 15.73
C GLY A 10 -37.00 42.60 14.73
N LEU A 11 -37.68 43.19 13.75
CA LEU A 11 -38.38 42.58 12.64
C LEU A 11 -37.54 41.48 11.94
N LEU A 12 -37.97 40.22 12.02
CA LEU A 12 -37.42 39.11 11.25
C LEU A 12 -37.91 39.24 9.79
N VAL A 13 -37.05 39.77 8.92
CA VAL A 13 -37.19 39.56 7.47
C VAL A 13 -36.65 38.17 7.19
N PHE A 14 -37.55 37.25 6.85
CA PHE A 14 -37.20 35.93 6.34
C PHE A 14 -36.60 36.12 4.93
N SER A 15 -35.30 36.36 4.84
CA SER A 15 -34.56 36.11 3.60
C SER A 15 -34.25 34.62 3.59
N GLY A 16 -35.04 33.85 2.83
CA GLY A 16 -34.69 32.48 2.48
C GLY A 16 -33.39 32.51 1.67
N LEU A 17 -32.27 32.34 2.37
CA LEU A 17 -31.05 31.84 1.75
C LEU A 17 -31.35 30.36 1.46
N LEU A 18 -31.79 30.09 0.24
CA LEU A 18 -31.54 28.81 -0.40
C LEU A 18 -30.02 28.66 -0.40
N SER A 19 -29.48 27.87 0.53
CA SER A 19 -28.17 27.28 0.36
C SER A 19 -28.28 26.38 -0.86
N SER A 20 -27.85 26.88 -2.02
CA SER A 20 -27.51 26.00 -3.13
C SER A 20 -26.53 24.96 -2.58
N PRO A 21 -26.69 23.65 -2.86
CA PRO A 21 -25.55 22.76 -2.70
C PRO A 21 -24.42 23.35 -3.55
N LEU A 22 -23.18 23.30 -3.02
CA LEU A 22 -21.99 23.60 -3.82
C LEU A 22 -22.11 22.80 -5.11
N ALA A 23 -22.24 23.50 -6.24
CA ALA A 23 -22.06 22.86 -7.54
C ALA A 23 -20.62 22.38 -7.56
N VAL A 24 -20.44 21.06 -7.62
CA VAL A 24 -19.19 20.46 -8.11
C VAL A 24 -18.93 21.08 -9.48
N ALA A 25 -17.67 21.34 -9.83
CA ALA A 25 -17.38 21.87 -11.15
C ALA A 25 -18.04 20.99 -12.22
N ASP A 26 -18.53 21.61 -13.28
CA ASP A 26 -19.34 20.99 -14.32
C ASP A 26 -18.45 20.25 -15.37
N SER A 27 -17.17 20.63 -15.43
CA SER A 27 -16.08 19.99 -16.19
C SER A 27 -14.76 20.40 -15.54
N GLY A 28 -13.67 19.66 -15.77
CA GLY A 28 -12.36 20.01 -15.20
C GLY A 28 -11.16 19.59 -16.04
N GLY A 29 -9.99 20.01 -15.58
CA GLY A 29 -8.77 20.02 -16.39
C GLY A 29 -8.67 21.23 -17.34
N PRO A 30 -7.75 21.20 -18.32
CA PRO A 30 -6.74 20.16 -18.48
C PRO A 30 -5.78 20.12 -17.29
N ASP A 31 -5.35 18.93 -16.86
CA ASP A 31 -4.16 18.82 -16.01
C ASP A 31 -2.89 19.20 -16.79
N SER A 32 -1.72 19.15 -16.14
CA SER A 32 -0.46 19.53 -16.78
C SER A 32 -0.08 18.63 -17.95
N TYR A 33 -0.51 17.35 -17.97
CA TYR A 33 -0.31 16.46 -19.12
C TYR A 33 -1.28 16.79 -20.26
N GLY A 34 -2.50 17.15 -19.91
CA GLY A 34 -3.58 17.54 -20.82
C GLY A 34 -4.85 16.71 -20.70
N TYR A 35 -5.00 15.84 -19.68
CA TYR A 35 -6.28 15.17 -19.46
C TYR A 35 -7.33 16.20 -19.06
N GLU A 36 -8.53 16.05 -19.59
CA GLU A 36 -9.73 16.79 -19.19
C GLU A 36 -10.79 15.81 -18.71
N TRP A 37 -11.74 16.28 -17.90
CA TRP A 37 -12.92 15.49 -17.54
C TRP A 37 -14.21 16.26 -17.75
N LYS A 38 -15.27 15.52 -18.08
CA LYS A 38 -16.62 16.04 -18.25
C LYS A 38 -17.65 15.03 -17.75
N ASP A 39 -18.69 15.51 -17.09
CA ASP A 39 -19.76 14.66 -16.59
C ASP A 39 -21.00 14.65 -17.51
N SER A 40 -21.93 13.72 -17.26
CA SER A 40 -23.15 13.54 -18.05
C SER A 40 -24.25 14.58 -17.81
N ASN A 41 -24.11 15.45 -16.80
CA ASN A 41 -25.07 16.54 -16.54
C ASN A 41 -24.83 17.72 -17.50
N GLU A 42 -23.67 17.76 -18.14
CA GLU A 42 -23.28 18.82 -19.04
C GLU A 42 -23.95 18.78 -20.41
N LEU A 43 -24.05 19.97 -21.01
CA LEU A 43 -24.38 20.08 -22.42
C LEU A 43 -23.31 19.38 -23.25
N ASP A 44 -23.72 18.42 -24.08
CA ASP A 44 -22.82 17.55 -24.84
C ASP A 44 -21.87 16.74 -23.94
N GLY A 45 -22.27 16.43 -22.70
CA GLY A 45 -21.59 15.48 -21.82
C GLY A 45 -21.76 14.03 -22.31
N PRO A 46 -20.93 13.10 -21.82
CA PRO A 46 -21.08 11.67 -22.12
C PRO A 46 -22.45 11.17 -21.69
N ALA A 47 -23.06 10.29 -22.49
CA ALA A 47 -24.26 9.58 -22.05
C ALA A 47 -23.87 8.41 -21.13
N LEU A 48 -24.69 8.16 -20.11
CA LEU A 48 -24.52 6.94 -19.30
C LEU A 48 -24.81 5.70 -20.15
N GLU A 49 -23.77 4.91 -20.37
CA GLU A 49 -23.85 3.57 -20.95
C GLU A 49 -23.33 2.54 -19.94
N TRP A 50 -24.26 1.83 -19.30
CA TRP A 50 -23.91 0.76 -18.38
C TRP A 50 -23.53 -0.50 -19.15
N LEU A 51 -22.37 -1.07 -18.84
CA LEU A 51 -21.86 -2.30 -19.46
C LEU A 51 -22.13 -3.44 -18.49
N ASP A 52 -23.24 -4.15 -18.67
CA ASP A 52 -23.63 -5.23 -17.76
C ASP A 52 -22.73 -6.45 -17.92
N ILE A 53 -21.79 -6.59 -16.98
CA ILE A 53 -20.88 -7.74 -16.87
C ILE A 53 -21.29 -8.72 -15.76
N SER A 54 -22.51 -8.64 -15.23
CA SER A 54 -22.97 -9.50 -14.13
C SER A 54 -22.92 -11.00 -14.46
N MET A 55 -23.11 -11.34 -15.74
CA MET A 55 -23.08 -12.72 -16.25
C MET A 55 -21.79 -13.08 -17.01
N THR A 56 -21.07 -12.10 -17.55
CA THR A 56 -19.89 -12.30 -18.42
C THR A 56 -18.57 -12.01 -17.71
N GLY A 57 -18.60 -11.17 -16.68
CA GLY A 57 -17.43 -10.78 -15.92
C GLY A 57 -16.98 -11.86 -14.94
N GLU A 58 -15.67 -11.98 -14.81
CA GLU A 58 -15.02 -12.82 -13.80
C GLU A 58 -15.19 -12.17 -12.42
N LEU A 59 -15.57 -12.97 -11.42
CA LEU A 59 -15.71 -12.52 -10.05
C LEU A 59 -14.32 -12.32 -9.44
N VAL A 60 -14.08 -11.16 -8.83
CA VAL A 60 -12.87 -10.91 -8.05
C VAL A 60 -13.01 -11.61 -6.71
N ILE A 61 -12.25 -12.68 -6.51
CA ILE A 61 -12.23 -13.47 -5.27
C ILE A 61 -11.13 -12.94 -4.36
N GLY A 62 -11.39 -12.85 -3.05
CA GLY A 62 -10.41 -12.47 -2.04
C GLY A 62 -10.50 -11.02 -1.56
N LEU A 63 -11.42 -10.21 -2.09
CA LEU A 63 -11.73 -8.91 -1.52
C LEU A 63 -12.46 -9.08 -0.18
N ALA A 64 -12.07 -8.28 0.80
CA ALA A 64 -12.61 -8.19 2.15
C ALA A 64 -12.65 -6.71 2.56
N ASP A 65 -12.05 -6.38 3.70
CA ASP A 65 -11.95 -5.01 4.23
C ASP A 65 -10.50 -4.53 4.12
N ASP A 66 -10.30 -3.27 3.73
CA ASP A 66 -8.98 -2.64 3.58
C ASP A 66 -7.94 -3.54 2.88
N ASN A 67 -8.29 -4.11 1.72
CA ASN A 67 -7.37 -4.96 0.96
C ASN A 67 -7.45 -4.79 -0.56
N SER A 68 -6.54 -5.45 -1.29
CA SER A 68 -6.57 -5.46 -2.75
C SER A 68 -6.30 -6.85 -3.33
N VAL A 69 -6.82 -7.09 -4.53
CA VAL A 69 -6.64 -8.34 -5.29
C VAL A 69 -5.97 -8.04 -6.62
N GLY A 70 -4.96 -8.84 -6.96
CA GLY A 70 -4.25 -8.80 -8.23
C GLY A 70 -2.89 -9.50 -8.13
N PRO A 71 -2.03 -9.40 -9.17
CA PRO A 71 -2.26 -8.63 -10.39
C PRO A 71 -3.26 -9.31 -11.35
N ILE A 72 -4.23 -8.56 -11.85
CA ILE A 72 -5.12 -8.97 -12.95
C ILE A 72 -4.51 -8.50 -14.25
N GLN A 73 -4.26 -9.43 -15.16
CA GLN A 73 -3.63 -9.14 -16.45
C GLN A 73 -4.62 -8.46 -17.40
N LEU A 74 -4.22 -7.33 -17.96
CA LEU A 74 -4.96 -6.68 -19.04
C LEU A 74 -4.78 -7.48 -20.35
N PRO A 75 -5.80 -7.54 -21.22
CA PRO A 75 -5.75 -8.30 -22.48
C PRO A 75 -4.68 -7.79 -23.45
N LYS A 76 -4.34 -6.51 -23.35
CA LYS A 76 -3.28 -5.81 -24.08
C LYS A 76 -2.90 -4.55 -23.28
N PRO A 77 -1.71 -3.97 -23.52
CA PRO A 77 -1.31 -2.75 -22.84
C PRO A 77 -2.33 -1.63 -23.09
N PHE A 78 -2.72 -0.93 -22.02
CA PHE A 78 -3.56 0.26 -22.06
C PHE A 78 -2.68 1.49 -21.86
N ARG A 79 -2.87 2.54 -22.68
CA ARG A 79 -2.12 3.79 -22.53
C ARG A 79 -2.77 4.63 -21.45
N TYR A 80 -2.11 4.77 -20.31
CA TYR A 80 -2.55 5.61 -19.21
C TYR A 80 -1.54 6.72 -19.00
N TYR A 81 -1.96 7.98 -19.15
CA TYR A 81 -1.03 9.10 -19.28
C TYR A 81 0.06 8.78 -20.33
N TRP A 82 1.32 8.82 -19.93
CA TRP A 82 2.45 8.53 -20.80
C TRP A 82 2.99 7.11 -20.70
N ILE A 83 2.43 6.25 -19.83
CA ILE A 83 2.90 4.88 -19.65
C ILE A 83 1.93 3.87 -20.29
N ASP A 84 2.47 2.70 -20.64
CA ASP A 84 1.67 1.54 -21.00
C ASP A 84 1.54 0.61 -19.79
N VAL A 85 0.32 0.34 -19.36
CA VAL A 85 0.01 -0.55 -18.23
C VAL A 85 -0.49 -1.89 -18.74
N SER A 86 0.02 -2.99 -18.17
CA SER A 86 -0.30 -4.36 -18.59
C SER A 86 -1.05 -5.18 -17.54
N SER A 87 -1.14 -4.67 -16.31
CA SER A 87 -1.90 -5.31 -15.24
C SER A 87 -2.43 -4.28 -14.25
N LEU A 88 -3.42 -4.69 -13.46
CA LEU A 88 -4.02 -3.86 -12.42
C LEU A 88 -4.29 -4.63 -11.14
N ARG A 89 -4.44 -3.92 -10.03
CA ARG A 89 -5.03 -4.40 -8.77
C ARG A 89 -6.37 -3.72 -8.56
N ILE A 90 -7.30 -4.44 -7.96
CA ILE A 90 -8.63 -3.95 -7.58
C ILE A 90 -8.65 -3.85 -6.05
N GLY A 91 -8.93 -2.67 -5.52
CA GLY A 91 -8.99 -2.41 -4.08
C GLY A 91 -10.42 -2.50 -3.53
N SER A 92 -10.56 -2.94 -2.27
CA SER A 92 -11.86 -3.00 -1.58
C SER A 92 -12.52 -1.63 -1.49
N ASN A 93 -11.70 -0.59 -1.29
CA ASN A 93 -12.10 0.81 -1.14
C ASN A 93 -12.37 1.53 -2.47
N GLY A 94 -12.84 0.81 -3.51
CA GLY A 94 -13.36 1.43 -4.74
C GLY A 94 -12.32 2.11 -5.64
N TRP A 95 -11.07 1.60 -5.64
CA TRP A 95 -9.98 2.07 -6.51
C TRP A 95 -9.41 0.94 -7.37
N VAL A 96 -8.70 1.30 -8.44
CA VAL A 96 -7.90 0.39 -9.26
C VAL A 96 -6.52 1.01 -9.46
N GLY A 97 -5.47 0.27 -9.10
CA GLY A 97 -4.08 0.71 -9.25
C GLY A 97 -3.38 -0.06 -10.37
N PHE A 98 -2.50 0.60 -11.12
CA PHE A 98 -1.72 -0.04 -12.18
C PHE A 98 -0.31 -0.35 -11.71
N TYR A 99 0.14 -1.58 -11.95
CA TYR A 99 1.48 -2.03 -11.57
C TYR A 99 2.11 -2.83 -12.70
N ASN A 100 3.43 -2.70 -12.82
CA ASN A 100 4.28 -3.57 -13.63
C ASN A 100 5.03 -4.62 -12.78
N THR A 101 4.84 -4.61 -11.45
CA THR A 101 5.44 -5.57 -10.52
C THR A 101 4.40 -6.51 -9.92
N SER A 102 4.88 -7.62 -9.34
CA SER A 102 4.06 -8.56 -8.58
C SER A 102 3.86 -8.12 -7.13
N ASP A 103 4.20 -6.89 -6.76
CA ASP A 103 4.17 -6.41 -5.38
C ASP A 103 2.77 -6.56 -4.78
N ILE A 104 2.65 -7.34 -3.70
CA ILE A 104 1.43 -7.60 -2.93
C ILE A 104 1.28 -6.65 -1.74
N THR A 105 2.27 -5.78 -1.49
CA THR A 105 2.35 -4.93 -0.31
C THR A 105 1.62 -3.59 -0.46
N PHE A 106 1.04 -3.37 -1.65
CA PHE A 106 0.32 -2.16 -2.00
C PHE A 106 -1.16 -2.16 -1.58
N ASN A 107 -1.59 -1.13 -0.86
CA ASN A 107 -2.96 -0.98 -0.40
C ASN A 107 -3.32 0.48 -0.10
N ILE A 108 -4.50 0.95 -0.56
CA ILE A 108 -5.07 2.25 -0.18
C ILE A 108 -6.26 2.01 0.75
N ALA A 109 -6.12 2.46 2.00
CA ALA A 109 -7.07 2.31 3.09
C ALA A 109 -7.42 3.67 3.71
N SER A 110 -8.51 3.75 4.47
CA SER A 110 -8.89 4.99 5.16
C SER A 110 -7.83 5.40 6.21
N CYS A 111 -7.44 6.67 6.34
CA CYS A 111 -7.88 7.86 5.60
C CYS A 111 -7.25 8.00 4.21
N PHE A 112 -7.99 8.54 3.25
CA PHE A 112 -7.56 8.57 1.85
C PHE A 112 -6.71 9.80 1.48
N PRO A 113 -5.76 9.65 0.53
CA PRO A 113 -4.98 10.78 0.03
C PRO A 113 -5.82 11.73 -0.83
N ASP A 114 -5.36 12.98 -0.99
CA ASP A 114 -5.84 13.86 -2.06
C ASP A 114 -5.42 13.30 -3.44
N ILE A 115 -6.07 13.74 -4.52
CA ILE A 115 -5.74 13.31 -5.89
C ILE A 115 -5.39 14.55 -6.73
N PRO A 116 -4.14 14.78 -7.13
CA PRO A 116 -2.97 13.92 -6.94
C PRO A 116 -2.21 14.18 -5.62
N THR A 117 -1.56 13.16 -5.06
CA THR A 117 -0.65 13.25 -3.90
C THR A 117 0.71 12.58 -4.19
N PRO A 118 1.83 13.33 -4.21
CA PRO A 118 3.14 12.75 -4.50
C PRO A 118 3.61 11.77 -3.43
N GLY A 119 4.04 10.57 -3.83
CA GLY A 119 4.73 9.62 -2.94
C GLY A 119 3.84 9.08 -1.81
N GLY A 120 2.52 9.13 -1.98
CA GLY A 120 1.55 8.62 -1.01
C GLY A 120 1.48 7.09 -0.98
N ALA A 121 0.42 6.55 -0.35
CA ALA A 121 0.12 5.11 -0.33
C ALA A 121 -0.30 4.57 -1.71
N GLY A 122 0.18 5.17 -2.81
CA GLY A 122 0.01 4.77 -4.20
C GLY A 122 -0.01 5.88 -5.19
N ASP A 123 0.93 5.83 -6.13
CA ASP A 123 0.83 6.56 -7.39
C ASP A 123 0.17 5.67 -8.46
N THR A 124 -0.31 6.27 -9.55
CA THR A 124 -0.82 5.53 -10.73
C THR A 124 -2.11 4.74 -10.49
N PHE A 125 -3.18 5.42 -10.06
CA PHE A 125 -4.47 4.79 -9.79
C PHE A 125 -5.67 5.56 -10.33
N LEU A 126 -6.78 4.84 -10.41
CA LEU A 126 -8.12 5.31 -10.74
C LEU A 126 -9.01 5.14 -9.52
N ALA A 127 -9.72 6.21 -9.16
CA ALA A 127 -10.64 6.25 -8.02
C ALA A 127 -12.04 6.67 -8.50
N PRO A 128 -12.88 5.74 -8.99
CA PRO A 128 -14.29 6.05 -9.26
C PRO A 128 -15.05 6.36 -7.97
N LEU A 129 -14.74 5.71 -6.86
CA LEU A 129 -15.35 5.99 -5.55
C LEU A 129 -14.38 5.53 -4.47
N LEU A 130 -13.29 6.28 -4.27
CA LEU A 130 -12.33 5.99 -3.22
C LEU A 130 -12.96 6.34 -1.88
N SER A 131 -13.47 5.34 -1.16
CA SER A 131 -14.15 5.53 0.11
C SER A 131 -14.03 4.27 0.97
N ASP A 132 -14.37 4.37 2.25
CA ASP A 132 -14.31 3.27 3.22
C ASP A 132 -15.42 2.25 2.93
N LEU A 133 -15.13 1.34 2.00
CA LEU A 133 -16.05 0.37 1.43
C LEU A 133 -15.57 -1.03 1.79
N THR A 134 -16.50 -1.95 2.03
CA THR A 134 -16.12 -3.28 2.52
C THR A 134 -16.87 -4.40 1.81
N PHE A 135 -16.15 -5.49 1.55
CA PHE A 135 -16.68 -6.78 1.12
C PHE A 135 -16.84 -7.76 2.30
N ALA A 136 -16.33 -7.38 3.48
CA ALA A 136 -16.42 -8.19 4.69
C ALA A 136 -17.81 -8.13 5.32
N GLY A 137 -18.06 -9.04 6.27
CA GLY A 137 -19.33 -9.12 6.98
C GLY A 137 -20.28 -10.18 6.41
N ALA A 138 -20.88 -10.96 7.30
CA ALA A 138 -21.77 -12.06 6.91
C ALA A 138 -23.04 -11.53 6.22
N GLY A 139 -23.25 -11.92 4.96
CA GLY A 139 -24.41 -11.47 4.18
C GLY A 139 -24.24 -10.14 3.47
N ASN A 140 -23.02 -9.59 3.46
CA ASN A 140 -22.65 -8.46 2.61
C ASN A 140 -22.94 -8.81 1.13
N PRO A 141 -23.76 -8.02 0.41
CA PRO A 141 -24.11 -8.30 -0.98
C PRO A 141 -23.07 -7.82 -1.99
N GLY A 142 -22.06 -7.06 -1.55
CA GLY A 142 -21.06 -6.43 -2.40
C GLY A 142 -20.30 -7.44 -3.27
N THR A 143 -20.17 -7.12 -4.56
CA THR A 143 -19.32 -7.90 -5.49
C THR A 143 -18.54 -6.99 -6.43
N ALA A 144 -17.35 -7.44 -6.82
CA ALA A 144 -16.56 -6.84 -7.88
C ALA A 144 -16.35 -7.85 -8.99
N ARG A 145 -16.49 -7.40 -10.24
CA ARG A 145 -16.26 -8.20 -11.44
C ARG A 145 -15.42 -7.44 -12.44
N TYR A 146 -14.71 -8.17 -13.29
CA TYR A 146 -14.02 -7.57 -14.42
C TYR A 146 -14.28 -8.35 -15.72
N HIS A 147 -14.24 -7.66 -16.85
CA HIS A 147 -14.45 -8.27 -18.17
C HIS A 147 -13.74 -7.47 -19.25
N TYR A 148 -13.30 -8.16 -20.30
CA TYR A 148 -12.89 -7.54 -21.54
C TYR A 148 -13.89 -7.87 -22.65
N ASP A 149 -14.59 -6.85 -23.13
CA ASP A 149 -15.45 -6.97 -24.31
C ASP A 149 -14.61 -6.68 -25.56
N ALA A 150 -14.27 -7.75 -26.29
CA ALA A 150 -13.45 -7.65 -27.51
C ALA A 150 -14.19 -7.03 -28.71
N VAL A 151 -15.52 -6.91 -28.67
CA VAL A 151 -16.32 -6.28 -29.74
C VAL A 151 -16.35 -4.77 -29.56
N ALA A 152 -16.59 -4.32 -28.33
CA ALA A 152 -16.53 -2.91 -27.98
C ALA A 152 -15.09 -2.40 -27.80
N ASP A 153 -14.13 -3.31 -27.64
CA ASP A 153 -12.71 -3.02 -27.34
C ASP A 153 -12.53 -2.24 -26.03
N VAL A 154 -13.22 -2.71 -24.98
CA VAL A 154 -13.22 -2.09 -23.65
C VAL A 154 -12.93 -3.10 -22.55
N PHE A 155 -12.16 -2.68 -21.54
CA PHE A 155 -12.01 -3.42 -20.28
C PHE A 155 -12.87 -2.75 -19.20
N VAL A 156 -13.65 -3.54 -18.47
CA VAL A 156 -14.62 -3.05 -17.48
C VAL A 156 -14.29 -3.67 -16.13
N VAL A 157 -14.28 -2.84 -15.08
CA VAL A 157 -14.32 -3.27 -13.68
C VAL A 157 -15.60 -2.73 -13.07
N SER A 158 -16.49 -3.58 -12.60
CA SER A 158 -17.75 -3.19 -11.96
C SER A 158 -17.75 -3.57 -10.49
N TYR A 159 -18.10 -2.61 -9.64
CA TYR A 159 -18.48 -2.80 -8.25
C TYR A 159 -20.01 -2.76 -8.16
N SER A 160 -20.62 -3.68 -7.43
CA SER A 160 -22.08 -3.81 -7.35
C SER A 160 -22.54 -4.02 -5.92
N ASP A 161 -23.56 -3.27 -5.51
CA ASP A 161 -24.22 -3.34 -4.20
C ASP A 161 -23.27 -3.19 -3.00
N LEU A 162 -22.17 -2.44 -3.15
CA LEU A 162 -21.12 -2.35 -2.13
C LEU A 162 -21.51 -1.36 -1.01
N PRO A 163 -21.60 -1.81 0.25
CA PRO A 163 -21.87 -0.94 1.39
C PRO A 163 -20.62 -0.19 1.86
N PHE A 164 -20.84 0.85 2.67
CA PHE A 164 -19.76 1.48 3.42
C PHE A 164 -19.42 0.62 4.63
N TRP A 165 -18.14 0.63 5.01
CA TRP A 165 -17.70 0.09 6.28
C TRP A 165 -18.27 0.92 7.43
N VAL A 166 -18.70 0.23 8.50
CA VAL A 166 -19.07 0.88 9.75
C VAL A 166 -18.70 -0.02 10.92
N ASN A 167 -18.27 0.58 12.03
CA ASN A 167 -17.96 -0.15 13.26
C ASN A 167 -19.24 -0.66 13.96
N THR A 168 -19.81 -1.72 13.40
CA THR A 168 -20.97 -2.45 13.91
C THR A 168 -20.70 -3.96 13.83
N PRO A 169 -21.45 -4.82 14.53
CA PRO A 169 -21.23 -6.26 14.49
C PRO A 169 -21.33 -6.89 13.09
N ASP A 170 -22.09 -6.28 12.18
CA ASP A 170 -22.21 -6.75 10.81
C ASP A 170 -21.01 -6.30 9.94
N GLY A 171 -20.28 -5.26 10.37
CA GLY A 171 -19.11 -4.70 9.68
C GLY A 171 -19.42 -3.74 8.53
N TYR A 172 -20.69 -3.59 8.15
CA TYR A 172 -21.10 -2.77 7.01
C TYR A 172 -22.51 -2.18 7.19
N ASP A 173 -22.84 -1.15 6.42
CA ASP A 173 -24.13 -0.44 6.51
C ASP A 173 -25.17 -0.89 5.46
N SER A 174 -26.27 -0.12 5.34
CA SER A 174 -27.31 -0.41 4.35
C SER A 174 -27.08 0.20 2.97
N ALA A 175 -25.98 0.92 2.73
CA ALA A 175 -25.68 1.56 1.45
C ALA A 175 -25.42 0.52 0.36
N ARG A 176 -25.76 0.84 -0.89
CA ARG A 176 -25.60 -0.06 -2.05
C ARG A 176 -24.99 0.71 -3.22
N ASN A 177 -23.70 0.94 -3.14
CA ASN A 177 -22.95 1.65 -4.18
C ASN A 177 -22.69 0.72 -5.38
N THR A 178 -23.08 1.16 -6.57
CA THR A 178 -22.92 0.42 -7.82
C THR A 178 -22.35 1.34 -8.89
N PHE A 179 -21.09 1.06 -9.26
CA PHE A 179 -20.29 1.88 -10.16
C PHE A 179 -19.30 1.03 -10.95
N GLN A 180 -18.79 1.53 -12.06
CA GLN A 180 -17.84 0.83 -12.91
C GLN A 180 -16.77 1.77 -13.46
N ILE A 181 -15.60 1.20 -13.74
CA ILE A 181 -14.52 1.78 -14.52
C ILE A 181 -14.56 1.13 -15.90
N VAL A 182 -14.45 1.93 -16.95
CA VAL A 182 -14.36 1.48 -18.33
C VAL A 182 -13.10 2.06 -18.96
N LEU A 183 -12.18 1.20 -19.39
CA LEU A 183 -11.00 1.54 -20.16
C LEU A 183 -11.29 1.29 -21.64
N ASP A 184 -11.33 2.35 -22.45
CA ASP A 184 -11.60 2.27 -23.88
C ASP A 184 -10.29 2.21 -24.68
N TYR A 185 -9.97 1.07 -25.28
CA TYR A 185 -8.70 0.88 -25.99
C TYR A 185 -8.64 1.59 -27.34
N SER A 186 -9.76 2.06 -27.87
CA SER A 186 -9.80 2.75 -29.16
C SER A 186 -9.42 4.22 -29.04
N SER A 187 -9.75 4.83 -27.90
CA SER A 187 -9.58 6.25 -27.62
C SER A 187 -8.65 6.55 -26.44
N ASN A 188 -8.30 5.55 -25.64
CA ASN A 188 -7.65 5.68 -24.33
C ASN A 188 -8.45 6.54 -23.33
N GLN A 189 -9.75 6.74 -23.58
CA GLN A 189 -10.64 7.38 -22.63
C GLN A 189 -10.93 6.45 -21.45
N ILE A 190 -11.14 7.06 -20.29
CA ILE A 190 -11.52 6.37 -19.06
C ILE A 190 -12.88 6.90 -18.65
N ARG A 191 -13.84 6.01 -18.40
CA ARG A 191 -15.16 6.39 -17.90
C ARG A 191 -15.42 5.80 -16.54
N PHE A 192 -15.94 6.61 -15.64
CA PHE A 192 -16.56 6.17 -14.40
C PHE A 192 -18.07 6.30 -14.56
N ASN A 193 -18.79 5.18 -14.52
CA ASN A 193 -20.24 5.15 -14.64
C ASN A 193 -20.86 4.73 -13.31
N TYR A 194 -21.92 5.42 -12.89
CA TYR A 194 -22.58 5.22 -11.62
C TYR A 194 -24.07 4.92 -11.85
N GLN A 195 -24.55 3.79 -11.35
CA GLN A 195 -25.99 3.50 -11.27
C GLN A 195 -26.57 3.99 -9.95
N GLN A 196 -25.82 3.80 -8.87
CA GLN A 196 -26.22 4.15 -7.52
C GLN A 196 -24.99 4.55 -6.71
N VAL A 197 -25.10 5.68 -6.00
CA VAL A 197 -24.18 6.09 -4.94
C VAL A 197 -25.06 6.57 -3.80
N ASP A 198 -25.00 5.88 -2.68
CA ASP A 198 -25.81 6.22 -1.52
C ASP A 198 -25.12 7.30 -0.67
N PRO A 199 -25.88 8.01 0.19
CA PRO A 199 -25.29 8.99 1.10
C PRO A 199 -24.20 8.37 1.97
N PHE A 200 -23.01 8.94 1.87
CA PHE A 200 -21.85 8.54 2.65
C PHE A 200 -21.95 8.98 4.12
N ASN A 201 -21.36 8.18 5.02
CA ASN A 201 -21.21 8.49 6.44
C ASN A 201 -19.73 8.73 6.75
N ASP A 202 -19.39 9.97 7.11
CA ASP A 202 -18.06 10.40 7.55
C ASP A 202 -17.51 9.45 8.64
N GLY A 203 -16.41 8.77 8.30
CA GLY A 203 -15.70 7.77 9.10
C GLY A 203 -14.78 8.40 10.15
N GLY A 204 -14.73 9.73 10.22
CA GLY A 204 -13.90 10.49 11.15
C GLY A 204 -12.55 10.89 10.60
N CYS A 205 -12.30 10.67 9.31
CA CYS A 205 -11.11 11.12 8.60
C CYS A 205 -11.32 12.51 7.97
N LEU A 206 -10.23 13.16 7.56
CA LEU A 206 -10.33 14.44 6.84
C LEU A 206 -10.78 14.25 5.39
N ASN A 207 -10.36 13.14 4.79
CA ASN A 207 -10.67 12.70 3.45
C ASN A 207 -11.12 11.23 3.52
N ASP A 208 -12.33 10.99 3.07
CA ASP A 208 -13.13 9.80 3.30
C ASP A 208 -13.91 9.38 2.03
N MET A 209 -14.07 10.29 1.07
CA MET A 209 -14.62 9.98 -0.24
C MET A 209 -14.00 10.85 -1.36
N GLY A 210 -13.19 10.24 -2.21
CA GLY A 210 -12.52 10.86 -3.36
C GLY A 210 -12.92 10.27 -4.70
N VAL A 211 -12.95 11.10 -5.74
CA VAL A 211 -13.15 10.70 -7.13
C VAL A 211 -12.09 11.36 -8.00
N GLY A 212 -11.35 10.58 -8.78
CA GLY A 212 -10.32 11.13 -9.66
C GLY A 212 -9.43 10.08 -10.33
N ILE A 213 -8.44 10.60 -11.07
CA ILE A 213 -7.37 9.82 -11.67
C ILE A 213 -6.03 10.44 -11.29
N GLU A 214 -5.03 9.60 -11.02
CA GLU A 214 -3.68 10.04 -10.68
C GLU A 214 -2.65 9.44 -11.62
N ALA A 215 -1.83 10.30 -12.22
CA ALA A 215 -0.78 9.90 -13.14
C ALA A 215 0.36 9.17 -12.42
N PRO A 216 1.29 8.56 -13.18
CA PRO A 216 2.57 8.14 -12.63
C PRO A 216 3.25 9.30 -11.90
N GLN A 217 3.93 9.00 -10.78
CA GLN A 217 4.66 9.95 -9.93
C GLN A 217 3.81 10.81 -8.96
N GLY A 218 2.49 10.70 -8.99
CA GLY A 218 1.60 11.35 -8.00
C GLY A 218 1.59 12.89 -8.03
N GLN A 219 2.19 13.54 -9.03
CA GLN A 219 2.22 15.00 -9.18
C GLN A 219 1.20 15.55 -10.17
N ILE A 220 0.74 14.69 -11.09
CA ILE A 220 -0.21 15.04 -12.15
C ILE A 220 -1.45 14.17 -11.93
N GLY A 221 -2.62 14.74 -12.12
CA GLY A 221 -3.88 14.04 -11.89
C GLY A 221 -5.04 15.00 -11.94
N LEU A 222 -6.24 14.44 -11.84
CA LEU A 222 -7.49 15.17 -11.80
C LEU A 222 -8.34 14.64 -10.65
N GLN A 223 -8.52 15.47 -9.61
CA GLN A 223 -9.63 15.33 -8.68
C GLN A 223 -10.90 15.84 -9.35
N HIS A 224 -11.89 14.97 -9.49
CA HIS A 224 -13.25 15.40 -9.79
C HIS A 224 -13.89 15.97 -8.52
N SER A 225 -13.84 15.22 -7.43
CA SER A 225 -14.47 15.59 -6.16
C SER A 225 -13.77 14.95 -4.96
N MET A 226 -13.88 15.60 -3.80
CA MET A 226 -13.50 15.08 -2.50
C MET A 226 -14.54 15.55 -1.48
N GLU A 227 -14.97 14.66 -0.59
CA GLU A 227 -16.03 14.90 0.39
C GLU A 227 -17.37 15.34 -0.23
N VAL A 228 -17.71 14.81 -1.43
CA VAL A 228 -18.99 15.09 -2.09
C VAL A 228 -19.67 13.80 -2.53
N VAL A 229 -20.90 13.59 -2.04
CA VAL A 229 -21.75 12.48 -2.50
C VAL A 229 -22.20 12.75 -3.93
N LEU A 230 -21.84 11.85 -4.85
CA LEU A 230 -22.25 11.93 -6.25
C LEU A 230 -23.75 11.69 -6.40
N SER A 231 -24.39 12.45 -7.30
CA SER A 231 -25.79 12.25 -7.66
C SER A 231 -25.93 11.29 -8.83
N ALA A 232 -26.00 9.98 -8.56
CA ALA A 232 -26.29 8.98 -9.58
C ALA A 232 -27.75 9.04 -10.10
N PRO A 233 -28.04 8.60 -11.34
CA PRO A 233 -27.12 8.07 -12.34
C PRO A 233 -26.19 9.15 -12.92
N LEU A 234 -24.92 8.80 -13.13
CA LEU A 234 -23.87 9.72 -13.59
C LEU A 234 -22.85 8.98 -14.45
N THR A 235 -22.26 9.67 -15.43
CA THR A 235 -20.99 9.27 -16.07
C THR A 235 -20.01 10.42 -15.98
N ILE A 236 -18.76 10.11 -15.64
CA ILE A 236 -17.61 11.02 -15.75
C ILE A 236 -16.65 10.42 -16.76
N GLU A 237 -16.33 11.16 -17.82
CA GLU A 237 -15.38 10.76 -18.85
C GLU A 237 -14.11 11.59 -18.73
N PHE A 238 -12.97 10.90 -18.59
CA PHE A 238 -11.63 11.46 -18.64
C PHE A 238 -11.07 11.24 -20.05
N THR A 239 -10.74 12.33 -20.72
CA THR A 239 -10.23 12.33 -22.10
C THR A 239 -8.76 12.69 -22.11
N PRO A 240 -7.88 11.82 -22.64
CA PRO A 240 -6.48 12.16 -22.85
C PRO A 240 -6.33 13.25 -23.92
N PRO A 241 -5.24 14.04 -23.90
CA PRO A 241 -4.98 15.01 -24.96
C PRO A 241 -4.53 14.30 -26.24
N ASP A 242 -4.90 14.84 -27.41
CA ASP A 242 -4.37 14.38 -28.72
C ASP A 242 -2.83 14.51 -28.80
N THR A 243 -2.26 15.46 -28.07
CA THR A 243 -0.83 15.69 -27.96
C THR A 243 -0.51 16.15 -26.54
N PRO A 244 0.46 15.52 -25.84
CA PRO A 244 0.84 15.95 -24.49
C PRO A 244 1.22 17.44 -24.44
N LEU A 245 0.77 18.13 -23.40
CA LEU A 245 1.06 19.56 -23.18
C LEU A 245 2.44 19.82 -22.59
N ILE A 246 3.08 18.77 -22.07
CA ILE A 246 4.36 18.76 -21.38
C ILE A 246 5.20 17.59 -21.90
N SER A 247 6.52 17.82 -21.96
CA SER A 247 7.54 16.78 -22.11
C SER A 247 8.26 16.64 -20.78
N ILE A 248 8.22 15.43 -20.21
CA ILE A 248 8.76 15.06 -18.90
C ILE A 248 9.94 14.14 -19.17
N VAL A 249 11.12 14.53 -18.72
CA VAL A 249 12.25 13.60 -18.55
C VAL A 249 12.32 13.34 -17.05
N ASP A 250 12.19 12.09 -16.64
CA ASP A 250 12.13 11.72 -15.23
C ASP A 250 12.97 10.48 -14.97
N SER A 251 14.25 10.70 -14.69
CA SER A 251 15.24 9.63 -14.57
C SER A 251 15.39 9.21 -13.12
N ALA A 252 14.70 8.15 -12.74
CA ALA A 252 14.64 7.68 -11.37
C ALA A 252 15.13 6.23 -11.22
N PRO A 253 15.68 5.85 -10.06
CA PRO A 253 15.83 4.45 -9.69
C PRO A 253 14.44 3.85 -9.42
N VAL A 254 14.03 2.86 -10.21
CA VAL A 254 12.71 2.21 -10.08
C VAL A 254 12.76 0.89 -9.32
N SER A 255 13.94 0.27 -9.23
CA SER A 255 14.17 -0.91 -8.40
C SER A 255 15.65 -1.05 -8.04
N GLY A 256 15.93 -1.82 -7.00
CA GLY A 256 17.26 -2.01 -6.44
C GLY A 256 17.61 -3.48 -6.20
N ILE A 257 18.17 -3.75 -5.03
CA ILE A 257 18.55 -5.10 -4.57
C ILE A 257 17.37 -6.07 -4.43
N ASP A 258 16.16 -5.56 -4.32
CA ASP A 258 14.89 -6.29 -4.42
C ASP A 258 14.03 -5.56 -5.48
N PRO A 259 13.37 -6.27 -6.41
CA PRO A 259 12.55 -5.66 -7.44
C PRO A 259 11.42 -4.77 -6.91
N ASP A 260 10.92 -5.06 -5.71
CA ASP A 260 9.85 -4.31 -5.04
C ASP A 260 10.42 -3.41 -3.92
N ASN A 261 11.74 -3.18 -3.92
CA ASN A 261 12.45 -2.34 -2.96
C ASN A 261 12.24 -2.75 -1.48
N ARG A 262 12.01 -4.04 -1.24
CA ARG A 262 11.84 -4.60 0.10
C ARG A 262 13.18 -4.86 0.77
N ALA A 263 13.20 -4.79 2.10
CA ALA A 263 14.37 -5.12 2.90
C ALA A 263 14.88 -6.53 2.64
N VAL A 264 16.20 -6.73 2.64
CA VAL A 264 16.81 -8.05 2.47
C VAL A 264 17.57 -8.47 3.73
N ILE A 265 17.68 -9.78 3.97
CA ILE A 265 18.47 -10.37 5.05
C ILE A 265 19.62 -11.17 4.43
N ARG A 266 20.85 -10.94 4.89
CA ARG A 266 22.06 -11.59 4.35
C ARG A 266 23.12 -11.78 5.43
N TRP A 267 24.06 -12.69 5.20
CA TRP A 267 25.28 -12.80 5.99
C TRP A 267 26.23 -11.64 5.69
N ASN A 268 26.83 -11.07 6.73
CA ASN A 268 27.72 -9.92 6.65
C ASN A 268 29.01 -10.17 5.86
N ASP A 269 29.43 -11.41 5.69
CA ASP A 269 30.60 -11.83 4.92
C ASP A 269 30.25 -12.35 3.52
N ALA A 270 28.97 -12.43 3.18
CA ALA A 270 28.53 -12.70 1.83
C ALA A 270 28.61 -11.41 1.00
N PRO A 271 29.13 -11.46 -0.25
CA PRO A 271 29.09 -10.29 -1.13
C PRO A 271 27.66 -9.78 -1.33
N LEU A 272 27.48 -8.47 -1.15
CA LEU A 272 26.27 -7.76 -1.53
C LEU A 272 26.46 -7.19 -2.93
N ASP A 273 25.82 -7.83 -3.91
CA ASP A 273 25.67 -7.29 -5.25
C ASP A 273 24.66 -6.14 -5.21
N ILE A 274 25.06 -4.97 -5.69
CA ILE A 274 24.20 -3.79 -5.74
C ILE A 274 23.88 -3.54 -7.20
N GLY A 275 22.66 -3.90 -7.58
CA GLY A 275 22.05 -3.56 -8.85
C GLY A 275 20.98 -2.50 -8.67
N ALA A 276 20.79 -1.67 -9.69
CA ALA A 276 19.64 -0.76 -9.77
C ALA A 276 19.08 -0.74 -11.19
N SER A 277 17.77 -0.67 -11.32
CA SER A 277 17.13 -0.36 -12.60
C SER A 277 16.84 1.13 -12.63
N ILE A 278 17.45 1.85 -13.57
CA ILE A 278 17.25 3.28 -13.79
C ILE A 278 16.34 3.44 -14.99
N SER A 279 15.24 4.16 -14.83
CA SER A 279 14.29 4.39 -15.91
C SER A 279 14.04 5.86 -16.10
N ASN A 280 13.94 6.29 -17.36
CA ASN A 280 13.24 7.53 -17.68
C ASN A 280 11.74 7.24 -17.73
N SER A 281 11.05 7.52 -16.63
CA SER A 281 9.62 7.24 -16.47
C SER A 281 8.73 8.26 -17.17
N GLY A 282 9.30 9.32 -17.76
CA GLY A 282 8.57 10.38 -18.44
C GLY A 282 8.32 10.15 -19.94
N ASN A 283 7.66 11.13 -20.57
CA ASN A 283 7.27 11.11 -21.99
C ASN A 283 8.24 11.85 -22.94
N GLY A 284 9.35 12.37 -22.42
CA GLY A 284 10.39 13.06 -23.17
C GLY A 284 11.69 12.27 -23.21
N ASP A 285 12.44 12.39 -24.31
CA ASP A 285 13.78 11.82 -24.41
C ASP A 285 14.77 12.66 -23.61
N GLY A 286 15.54 12.01 -22.73
CA GLY A 286 16.62 12.65 -21.99
C GLY A 286 17.71 13.14 -22.92
N VAL A 287 18.36 14.24 -22.54
CA VAL A 287 19.50 14.81 -23.26
C VAL A 287 20.73 14.98 -22.38
N GLU A 288 20.56 14.96 -21.05
CA GLU A 288 21.64 15.09 -20.08
C GLU A 288 22.04 13.72 -19.49
N PRO A 289 23.33 13.52 -19.18
CA PRO A 289 23.79 12.28 -18.56
C PRO A 289 23.28 12.17 -17.12
N ILE A 290 22.95 10.95 -16.72
CA ILE A 290 22.43 10.66 -15.38
C ILE A 290 23.59 10.21 -14.49
N GLN A 291 23.79 10.86 -13.35
CA GLN A 291 24.64 10.33 -12.28
C GLN A 291 23.81 9.38 -11.43
N VAL A 292 24.32 8.17 -11.19
CA VAL A 292 23.66 7.18 -10.34
C VAL A 292 24.58 6.86 -9.18
N ASN A 293 24.09 7.05 -7.96
CA ASN A 293 24.83 6.81 -6.73
C ASN A 293 24.27 5.58 -6.01
N ALA A 294 25.16 4.80 -5.43
CA ALA A 294 24.84 3.78 -4.44
C ALA A 294 25.61 4.07 -3.17
N GLU A 295 24.89 4.24 -2.06
CA GLU A 295 25.47 4.51 -0.75
C GLU A 295 24.92 3.55 0.31
N LEU A 296 25.78 2.91 1.10
CA LEU A 296 25.39 2.08 2.23
C LEU A 296 25.76 2.78 3.53
N PHE A 297 24.77 3.06 4.37
CA PHE A 297 24.94 3.64 5.69
C PHE A 297 24.75 2.58 6.77
N ASP A 298 25.63 2.55 7.76
CA ASP A 298 25.50 1.70 8.94
C ASP A 298 24.43 2.21 9.92
N SER A 299 24.14 1.43 10.96
CA SER A 299 23.18 1.77 12.02
C SER A 299 23.51 3.05 12.81
N THR A 300 24.72 3.59 12.67
CA THR A 300 25.14 4.88 13.26
C THR A 300 25.04 6.05 12.27
N ASN A 301 24.45 5.82 11.09
CA ASN A 301 24.46 6.71 9.92
C ASN A 301 25.88 7.01 9.37
N GLY A 302 26.84 6.13 9.62
CA GLY A 302 28.16 6.19 9.01
C GLY A 302 28.11 5.69 7.57
N ASN A 303 28.59 6.48 6.61
CA ASN A 303 28.71 6.04 5.21
C ASN A 303 29.84 4.99 5.10
N PHE A 304 29.46 3.75 4.81
CA PHE A 304 30.36 2.60 4.70
C PHE A 304 30.80 2.34 3.27
N TYR A 305 29.90 2.58 2.30
CA TYR A 305 30.14 2.38 0.88
C TYR A 305 29.54 3.54 0.12
N SER A 306 30.27 4.08 -0.85
CA SER A 306 29.78 5.10 -1.76
C SER A 306 30.41 4.86 -3.14
N ASN A 307 29.58 4.78 -4.16
CA ASN A 307 30.02 4.64 -5.53
C ASN A 307 29.08 5.42 -6.46
N THR A 308 29.67 6.06 -7.46
CA THR A 308 28.94 6.82 -8.47
C THR A 308 29.28 6.28 -9.85
N LEU A 309 28.25 5.97 -10.61
CA LEU A 309 28.31 5.62 -12.02
C LEU A 309 27.69 6.75 -12.85
N SER A 310 28.16 6.91 -14.09
CA SER A 310 27.55 7.85 -15.03
C SER A 310 26.92 7.06 -16.18
N LEU A 311 25.65 7.33 -16.42
CA LEU A 311 24.89 6.81 -17.54
C LEU A 311 24.70 7.86 -18.63
N ALA A 312 24.56 7.38 -19.86
CA ALA A 312 24.02 8.22 -20.92
C ALA A 312 22.56 8.58 -20.62
N ALA A 313 22.06 9.64 -21.24
CA ALA A 313 20.66 9.99 -21.18
C ALA A 313 19.79 8.83 -21.71
N LEU A 314 18.62 8.64 -21.09
CA LEU A 314 17.66 7.60 -21.44
C LEU A 314 16.52 8.19 -22.26
N ASN A 315 16.11 7.51 -23.33
CA ASN A 315 14.93 7.89 -24.09
C ASN A 315 13.66 7.70 -23.25
N SER A 316 12.54 8.27 -23.67
CA SER A 316 11.26 8.09 -22.98
C SER A 316 10.90 6.62 -22.83
N GLY A 317 10.58 6.20 -21.60
CA GLY A 317 10.23 4.82 -21.26
C GLY A 317 11.40 3.82 -21.30
N GLU A 318 12.63 4.28 -21.52
CA GLU A 318 13.81 3.43 -21.50
C GLU A 318 14.24 3.12 -20.06
N SER A 319 14.57 1.85 -19.82
CA SER A 319 15.13 1.35 -18.56
C SER A 319 16.48 0.69 -18.81
N VAL A 320 17.46 0.97 -17.95
CA VAL A 320 18.79 0.37 -17.97
C VAL A 320 19.13 -0.15 -16.57
N ASN A 321 19.60 -1.40 -16.52
CA ASN A 321 20.16 -1.94 -15.28
C ASN A 321 21.62 -1.53 -15.15
N VAL A 322 21.99 -1.10 -13.95
CA VAL A 322 23.37 -0.78 -13.57
C VAL A 322 23.81 -1.69 -12.43
N ASP A 323 25.05 -2.15 -12.52
CA ASP A 323 25.69 -2.93 -11.49
C ASP A 323 26.85 -2.12 -10.90
N PHE A 324 26.80 -1.90 -9.60
CA PHE A 324 27.89 -1.28 -8.86
C PHE A 324 28.90 -2.34 -8.41
N PRO A 325 30.17 -1.97 -8.14
CA PRO A 325 31.13 -2.88 -7.53
C PRO A 325 30.56 -3.47 -6.22
N PRO A 326 30.57 -4.81 -6.05
CA PRO A 326 29.92 -5.44 -4.91
C PRO A 326 30.62 -5.10 -3.60
N ILE A 327 29.84 -5.04 -2.52
CA ILE A 327 30.37 -4.88 -1.16
C ILE A 327 30.76 -6.26 -0.63
N ALA A 328 32.05 -6.52 -0.49
CA ALA A 328 32.55 -7.83 -0.07
C ALA A 328 32.10 -8.25 1.34
N SER A 329 31.93 -7.29 2.25
CA SER A 329 31.39 -7.50 3.60
C SER A 329 30.72 -6.24 4.10
N GLN A 330 29.59 -6.36 4.78
CA GLN A 330 28.76 -5.25 5.26
C GLN A 330 28.88 -5.08 6.79
N PRO A 331 28.62 -3.88 7.32
CA PRO A 331 28.49 -3.67 8.77
C PRO A 331 27.35 -4.54 9.31
N VAL A 332 27.60 -5.23 10.42
CA VAL A 332 26.59 -6.04 11.11
C VAL A 332 25.45 -5.14 11.60
N GLY A 333 24.21 -5.58 11.41
CA GLY A 333 23.00 -4.87 11.82
C GLY A 333 22.15 -4.40 10.65
N LEU A 334 21.18 -3.53 10.95
CA LEU A 334 20.29 -2.94 9.97
C LEU A 334 20.99 -1.74 9.30
N ASN A 335 21.27 -1.87 8.00
CA ASN A 335 21.92 -0.86 7.19
C ASN A 335 20.92 -0.24 6.21
N ARG A 336 21.11 1.03 5.86
CA ARG A 336 20.32 1.74 4.86
C ARG A 336 21.10 1.80 3.55
N LEU A 337 20.54 1.23 2.49
CA LEU A 337 21.02 1.39 1.12
C LEU A 337 20.23 2.51 0.45
N GLU A 338 20.95 3.51 -0.05
CA GLU A 338 20.42 4.60 -0.84
C GLU A 338 20.87 4.41 -2.30
N LEU A 339 19.90 4.29 -3.20
CA LEU A 339 20.12 4.37 -4.64
C LEU A 339 19.54 5.70 -5.11
N SER A 340 20.36 6.55 -5.71
CA SER A 340 19.90 7.86 -6.14
C SER A 340 20.30 8.19 -7.57
N THR A 341 19.49 9.00 -8.23
CA THR A 341 19.81 9.60 -9.53
C THR A 341 19.99 11.11 -9.39
N ASN A 342 20.75 11.69 -10.32
CA ASN A 342 20.84 13.13 -10.49
C ASN A 342 21.08 13.44 -11.97
N SER A 343 20.12 14.13 -12.58
CA SER A 343 20.23 14.72 -13.92
C SER A 343 19.69 16.15 -13.91
N THR A 344 20.20 17.00 -14.79
CA THR A 344 19.76 18.41 -14.87
C THR A 344 18.47 18.62 -15.66
N ASP A 345 18.07 17.65 -16.48
CA ASP A 345 16.80 17.63 -17.20
C ASP A 345 15.70 16.85 -16.47
N ASP A 346 16.01 16.33 -15.27
CA ASP A 346 15.06 15.61 -14.43
C ASP A 346 13.93 16.52 -13.91
N TYR A 347 12.69 16.11 -14.17
CA TYR A 347 11.50 16.86 -13.82
C TYR A 347 11.09 16.65 -12.35
N ASN A 348 11.13 15.41 -11.86
CA ASN A 348 10.62 15.07 -10.55
C ASN A 348 11.73 14.65 -9.58
N ALA A 349 12.32 15.63 -8.90
CA ALA A 349 13.33 15.33 -7.90
C ALA A 349 12.84 14.48 -6.70
N ALA A 350 11.53 14.29 -6.51
CA ALA A 350 10.98 13.57 -5.35
C ALA A 350 11.10 12.05 -5.44
N ASN A 351 11.25 11.47 -6.64
CA ASN A 351 11.44 10.03 -6.83
C ASN A 351 12.91 9.64 -7.15
N ASN A 352 13.84 10.60 -7.09
CA ASN A 352 15.27 10.37 -7.36
C ASN A 352 16.02 9.61 -6.27
N LEU A 353 15.33 9.16 -5.22
CA LEU A 353 15.92 8.40 -4.12
C LEU A 353 15.07 7.17 -3.84
N LEU A 354 15.70 6.02 -3.98
CA LEU A 354 15.17 4.72 -3.60
C LEU A 354 15.90 4.23 -2.35
N LEU A 355 15.13 3.99 -1.28
CA LEU A 355 15.63 3.52 0.01
C LEU A 355 15.30 2.05 0.21
N ALA A 356 16.31 1.23 0.46
CA ALA A 356 16.18 -0.17 0.85
C ALA A 356 16.91 -0.43 2.17
N GLU A 357 16.47 -1.44 2.91
CA GLU A 357 17.20 -1.92 4.08
C GLU A 357 17.97 -3.21 3.80
N VAL A 358 19.13 -3.32 4.43
CA VAL A 358 19.97 -4.52 4.41
C VAL A 358 20.26 -4.94 5.84
N LEU A 359 19.57 -5.98 6.32
CA LEU A 359 19.90 -6.61 7.59
C LEU A 359 21.06 -7.60 7.39
N ALA A 360 22.25 -7.19 7.81
CA ALA A 360 23.46 -8.00 7.75
C ALA A 360 23.67 -8.76 9.07
N LEU A 361 23.59 -10.09 9.01
CA LEU A 361 23.77 -11.01 10.13
C LEU A 361 25.25 -11.32 10.33
N ASP A 362 25.73 -11.33 11.57
CA ASP A 362 27.11 -11.66 11.89
C ASP A 362 27.37 -13.16 11.74
N SER A 363 28.13 -13.58 10.72
CA SER A 363 28.45 -15.00 10.51
C SER A 363 29.28 -15.63 11.64
N ALA A 364 29.85 -14.82 12.55
CA ALA A 364 30.56 -15.30 13.73
C ALA A 364 29.63 -15.68 14.91
N GLU A 365 28.38 -15.22 14.90
CA GLU A 365 27.40 -15.47 15.97
C GLU A 365 26.49 -16.65 15.62
N GLN A 366 25.89 -17.25 16.65
CA GLN A 366 24.98 -18.40 16.48
C GLN A 366 23.50 -18.03 16.66
N VAL A 367 23.24 -16.85 17.22
CA VAL A 367 21.90 -16.36 17.52
C VAL A 367 21.78 -14.96 16.94
N HIS A 368 20.70 -14.73 16.19
CA HIS A 368 20.45 -13.46 15.52
C HIS A 368 19.04 -12.96 15.83
N VAL A 369 18.90 -11.65 15.90
CA VAL A 369 17.60 -10.98 15.96
C VAL A 369 17.28 -10.47 14.56
N LEU A 370 16.20 -10.98 13.98
CA LEU A 370 15.65 -10.50 12.73
C LEU A 370 14.64 -9.39 13.05
N ALA A 371 14.99 -8.15 12.74
CA ALA A 371 14.16 -6.98 12.95
C ALA A 371 14.45 -5.93 11.86
N PHE A 372 13.40 -5.32 11.34
CA PHE A 372 13.47 -4.18 10.41
C PHE A 372 13.20 -2.84 11.12
N SER A 373 13.35 -2.84 12.45
CA SER A 373 13.29 -1.63 13.26
C SER A 373 14.28 -1.79 14.40
N THR A 374 15.10 -0.77 14.61
CA THR A 374 16.05 -0.70 15.72
C THR A 374 15.65 0.35 16.76
N ALA A 375 14.59 1.12 16.48
CA ALA A 375 14.06 2.11 17.39
C ALA A 375 13.81 1.51 18.79
N PRO A 376 14.33 2.14 19.87
CA PRO A 376 14.20 1.59 21.21
C PRO A 376 12.79 1.77 21.80
N VAL A 377 12.04 2.74 21.28
CA VAL A 377 10.66 3.07 21.63
C VAL A 377 9.90 3.36 20.34
N PRO A 378 8.58 3.08 20.28
CA PRO A 378 7.78 3.38 19.10
C PRO A 378 7.57 4.90 18.96
N ASN A 379 7.45 5.37 17.72
CA ASN A 379 7.03 6.75 17.43
C ASN A 379 5.66 6.82 16.72
N GLY A 380 5.06 5.66 16.42
CA GLY A 380 3.68 5.47 16.02
C GLY A 380 3.08 4.23 16.68
N SER A 381 1.79 4.01 16.48
CA SER A 381 1.11 2.80 16.91
C SER A 381 -0.16 2.58 16.12
N ILE A 382 -0.58 1.33 15.96
CA ILE A 382 -1.83 1.01 15.27
C ILE A 382 -2.67 0.00 16.06
N ASN A 383 -3.99 0.17 15.96
CA ASN A 383 -5.02 -0.76 16.42
C ASN A 383 -6.31 -0.55 15.64
N TRP A 384 -7.19 -1.56 15.65
CA TRP A 384 -8.51 -1.48 15.04
C TRP A 384 -9.60 -1.48 16.10
N ALA A 385 -10.55 -0.54 15.97
CA ALA A 385 -11.68 -0.40 16.90
C ALA A 385 -12.73 -1.51 16.72
N SER A 386 -12.78 -2.16 15.56
CA SER A 386 -13.65 -3.30 15.27
C SER A 386 -13.17 -4.60 15.92
N ALA A 387 -11.91 -4.65 16.35
CA ALA A 387 -11.30 -5.90 16.78
C ALA A 387 -12.04 -6.51 17.97
N ASP A 388 -12.31 -7.81 17.86
CA ASP A 388 -13.07 -8.56 18.84
C ASP A 388 -12.29 -9.80 19.36
N ALA A 389 -13.00 -10.77 19.91
CA ALA A 389 -12.37 -11.97 20.45
C ALA A 389 -11.89 -12.97 19.39
N SER A 390 -12.24 -12.80 18.11
CA SER A 390 -11.83 -13.67 17.00
C SER A 390 -10.34 -13.53 16.68
N GLY A 391 -9.79 -12.32 16.84
CA GLY A 391 -8.43 -12.01 16.43
C GLY A 391 -8.26 -11.93 14.91
N ASP A 392 -9.29 -11.45 14.22
CA ASP A 392 -9.33 -11.27 12.77
C ASP A 392 -8.74 -9.93 12.32
N GLU A 393 -8.21 -9.16 13.25
CA GLU A 393 -7.40 -7.96 13.04
C GLU A 393 -5.97 -8.17 13.53
N GLY A 394 -5.01 -7.45 12.96
CA GLY A 394 -3.63 -7.56 13.39
C GLY A 394 -2.59 -7.08 12.38
N LEU A 395 -1.34 -7.36 12.69
CA LEU A 395 -0.20 -7.04 11.83
C LEU A 395 0.71 -8.25 11.67
N ALA A 396 1.46 -8.29 10.58
CA ALA A 396 2.50 -9.28 10.37
C ALA A 396 3.75 -8.65 9.75
N VAL A 397 4.90 -9.26 10.03
CA VAL A 397 6.17 -8.96 9.37
C VAL A 397 6.69 -10.23 8.72
N TYR A 398 6.99 -10.16 7.44
CA TYR A 398 7.64 -11.25 6.69
C TYR A 398 9.16 -11.18 6.83
N PHE A 399 9.76 -12.25 7.34
CA PHE A 399 11.20 -12.44 7.37
C PHE A 399 11.59 -13.40 6.24
N PRO A 400 12.28 -12.92 5.18
CA PRO A 400 12.78 -13.81 4.14
C PRO A 400 13.82 -14.77 4.73
N GLY A 401 13.88 -15.98 4.19
CA GLY A 401 14.87 -16.97 4.59
C GLY A 401 16.30 -16.48 4.38
N VAL A 402 17.21 -16.93 5.26
CA VAL A 402 18.63 -16.51 5.27
C VAL A 402 19.53 -17.40 4.40
N GLY A 403 18.92 -18.28 3.58
CA GLY A 403 19.63 -19.21 2.70
C GLY A 403 20.06 -20.54 3.37
N GLU A 404 19.76 -20.72 4.66
CA GLU A 404 19.98 -21.96 5.40
C GLU A 404 18.92 -22.17 6.49
N PRO A 405 18.75 -23.41 6.99
CA PRO A 405 17.79 -23.69 8.06
C PRO A 405 18.10 -22.93 9.35
N VAL A 406 17.07 -22.38 9.98
CA VAL A 406 17.15 -21.68 11.26
C VAL A 406 16.12 -22.19 12.25
N VAL A 407 16.42 -22.07 13.53
CA VAL A 407 15.48 -22.38 14.62
C VAL A 407 14.96 -21.08 15.21
N VAL A 408 13.68 -20.80 15.06
CA VAL A 408 12.99 -19.66 15.70
C VAL A 408 12.76 -20.00 17.18
N ARG A 409 13.25 -19.15 18.07
CA ARG A 409 13.23 -19.38 19.52
C ARG A 409 12.31 -18.42 20.26
N GLN A 410 12.24 -17.17 19.80
CA GLN A 410 11.49 -16.11 20.45
C GLN A 410 10.83 -15.22 19.42
N ILE A 411 9.64 -14.72 19.78
CA ILE A 411 9.00 -13.61 19.09
C ILE A 411 9.20 -12.37 19.93
N GLY A 412 9.66 -11.29 19.32
CA GLY A 412 9.75 -10.00 19.98
C GLY A 412 8.74 -8.99 19.43
N ALA A 413 8.26 -8.11 20.29
CA ALA A 413 7.27 -7.09 19.93
C ALA A 413 7.38 -5.86 20.84
N VAL A 414 6.74 -4.77 20.42
CA VAL A 414 6.59 -3.54 21.21
C VAL A 414 5.10 -3.26 21.49
N PRO A 415 4.54 -3.80 22.59
CA PRO A 415 3.23 -3.39 23.11
C PRO A 415 3.23 -1.89 23.50
N VAL A 416 2.23 -1.13 23.07
CA VAL A 416 2.13 0.32 23.37
C VAL A 416 1.27 0.58 24.60
N ASN A 417 0.32 -0.31 24.89
CA ASN A 417 -0.59 -0.15 26.01
C ASN A 417 -0.83 -1.49 26.74
N ASP A 418 -1.40 -1.39 27.96
CA ASP A 418 -1.67 -2.54 28.83
C ASP A 418 -3.18 -2.84 28.97
N VAL A 419 -4.01 -2.24 28.11
CA VAL A 419 -5.48 -2.36 28.17
C VAL A 419 -6.00 -3.63 27.49
N CYS A 420 -5.14 -4.30 26.71
CA CYS A 420 -5.44 -5.50 25.96
C CYS A 420 -6.00 -6.70 26.72
N GLY A 421 -5.68 -6.80 28.02
CA GLY A 421 -5.76 -8.08 28.73
C GLY A 421 -4.73 -9.10 28.24
N THR A 422 -4.64 -9.40 26.93
CA THR A 422 -3.67 -10.34 26.34
C THR A 422 -3.25 -9.94 24.93
N TYR A 423 -1.93 -9.86 24.68
CA TYR A 423 -1.38 -9.83 23.32
C TYR A 423 -1.18 -11.25 22.80
N ARG A 424 -1.64 -11.54 21.59
CA ARG A 424 -1.43 -12.82 20.92
C ARG A 424 -0.43 -12.66 19.79
N PHE A 425 0.70 -13.35 19.89
CA PHE A 425 1.70 -13.42 18.83
C PHE A 425 1.82 -14.84 18.28
N GLN A 426 2.06 -14.96 16.98
CA GLN A 426 2.13 -16.22 16.26
C GLN A 426 3.33 -16.24 15.32
N LEU A 427 3.95 -17.40 15.21
CA LEU A 427 4.85 -17.74 14.11
C LEU A 427 4.02 -18.47 13.06
N VAL A 428 4.04 -17.98 11.83
CA VAL A 428 3.19 -18.46 10.75
C VAL A 428 4.05 -18.73 9.51
N ASP A 429 3.77 -19.84 8.84
CA ASP A 429 4.44 -20.22 7.60
C ASP A 429 3.99 -19.33 6.43
N ASP A 430 4.81 -19.28 5.37
CA ASP A 430 4.51 -18.53 4.13
C ASP A 430 3.77 -19.39 3.08
N ASP A 431 3.12 -20.46 3.52
CA ASP A 431 2.39 -21.42 2.69
C ASP A 431 0.95 -20.99 2.33
N GLY A 432 0.59 -19.74 2.64
CA GLY A 432 -0.67 -19.13 2.21
C GLY A 432 -0.68 -18.80 0.72
N GLU A 433 -1.86 -18.42 0.22
CA GLU A 433 -2.03 -18.03 -1.18
C GLU A 433 -1.10 -16.84 -1.53
N GLN A 434 -0.40 -16.93 -2.67
CA GLN A 434 0.60 -15.94 -3.10
C GLN A 434 1.73 -15.66 -2.09
N GLY A 435 2.04 -16.62 -1.20
CA GLY A 435 3.10 -16.46 -0.19
C GLY A 435 2.68 -15.63 1.03
N LEU A 436 1.37 -15.38 1.20
CA LEU A 436 0.80 -14.75 2.39
C LEU A 436 0.89 -15.69 3.62
N PRO A 437 0.65 -15.18 4.85
CA PRO A 437 0.65 -16.03 6.03
C PRO A 437 -0.39 -17.15 5.93
N GLY A 438 0.02 -18.40 6.16
CA GLY A 438 -0.84 -19.58 6.13
C GLY A 438 -0.88 -20.32 7.47
N THR A 439 -0.13 -21.42 7.57
CA THR A 439 -0.16 -22.35 8.70
C THR A 439 0.48 -21.75 9.95
N VAL A 440 -0.27 -21.68 11.07
CA VAL A 440 0.28 -21.28 12.37
C VAL A 440 1.17 -22.40 12.93
N LEU A 441 2.46 -22.10 13.11
CA LEU A 441 3.49 -23.04 13.55
C LEU A 441 3.67 -23.02 15.08
N ALA A 442 3.61 -21.84 15.68
CA ALA A 442 3.70 -21.64 17.12
C ALA A 442 3.02 -20.33 17.53
N GLY A 443 2.80 -20.12 18.83
CA GLY A 443 2.27 -18.87 19.34
C GLY A 443 2.51 -18.67 20.82
N VAL A 444 2.32 -17.43 21.26
CA VAL A 444 2.46 -16.99 22.64
C VAL A 444 1.38 -15.97 22.96
N ASP A 445 0.64 -16.23 24.03
CA ASP A 445 -0.34 -15.31 24.62
C ASP A 445 0.31 -14.66 25.83
N VAL A 446 0.40 -13.33 25.84
CA VAL A 446 1.07 -12.57 26.89
C VAL A 446 0.06 -11.67 27.60
N GLY A 447 -0.25 -12.04 28.84
CA GLY A 447 -1.19 -11.29 29.67
C GLY A 447 -0.63 -9.97 30.17
N ALA A 448 -1.52 -9.01 30.44
CA ALA A 448 -1.21 -7.70 31.01
C ALA A 448 -0.26 -7.80 32.23
N GLY A 449 0.70 -6.88 32.30
CA GLY A 449 1.76 -6.87 33.32
C GLY A 449 2.92 -7.86 33.12
N ASN A 450 2.93 -8.67 32.06
CA ASN A 450 4.06 -9.56 31.70
C ASN A 450 4.92 -8.99 30.55
N TYR A 451 4.74 -7.73 30.21
CA TYR A 451 5.54 -6.98 29.24
C TYR A 451 5.75 -5.55 29.73
N SER A 452 6.78 -4.90 29.21
CA SER A 452 6.99 -3.46 29.35
C SER A 452 6.33 -2.74 28.17
N ILE A 453 5.51 -1.72 28.46
CA ILE A 453 4.93 -0.87 27.43
C ILE A 453 6.00 0.05 26.80
N ASN A 454 5.85 0.36 25.51
CA ASN A 454 6.76 1.22 24.74
C ASN A 454 8.23 0.78 24.77
N ALA A 455 8.46 -0.54 24.85
CA ALA A 455 9.79 -1.13 24.80
C ALA A 455 9.73 -2.50 24.13
N TRP A 456 10.87 -2.94 23.57
CA TRP A 456 11.01 -4.30 23.07
C TRP A 456 10.88 -5.33 24.20
N ASN A 457 10.04 -6.33 23.96
CA ASN A 457 9.88 -7.52 24.80
C ASN A 457 10.15 -8.75 23.94
N ASP A 458 10.89 -9.74 24.46
CA ASP A 458 11.12 -11.01 23.80
C ASP A 458 10.41 -12.15 24.53
N PHE A 459 9.52 -12.82 23.81
CA PHE A 459 8.67 -13.88 24.32
C PHE A 459 9.17 -15.25 23.80
N PRO A 460 9.68 -16.13 24.69
CA PRO A 460 10.11 -17.46 24.29
C PRO A 460 8.95 -18.32 23.77
N LEU A 461 9.18 -19.03 22.67
CA LEU A 461 8.26 -20.05 22.20
C LEU A 461 8.35 -21.28 23.13
N ALA A 462 7.20 -21.89 23.43
CA ALA A 462 7.16 -23.10 24.28
C ALA A 462 7.94 -24.27 23.68
N SER A 463 8.05 -24.31 22.35
CA SER A 463 8.90 -25.22 21.61
C SER A 463 9.52 -24.46 20.43
N PRO A 464 10.85 -24.43 20.28
CA PRO A 464 11.48 -23.81 19.12
C PRO A 464 11.02 -24.47 17.82
N VAL A 465 10.92 -23.68 16.75
CA VAL A 465 10.43 -24.14 15.44
C VAL A 465 11.58 -24.11 14.45
N LEU A 466 11.83 -25.23 13.77
CA LEU A 466 12.79 -25.31 12.67
C LEU A 466 12.13 -24.79 11.39
N MET A 467 12.71 -23.73 10.82
CA MET A 467 12.43 -23.25 9.47
C MET A 467 13.51 -23.82 8.56
N ASP A 468 13.13 -24.42 7.43
CA ASP A 468 14.05 -25.13 6.53
C ASP A 468 14.87 -24.21 5.62
N GLY A 469 14.77 -22.91 5.83
CA GLY A 469 15.34 -21.86 4.97
C GLY A 469 14.28 -21.15 4.13
N SER A 470 13.01 -21.58 4.17
CA SER A 470 11.86 -20.76 3.75
C SER A 470 11.73 -19.50 4.62
N GLY A 471 11.01 -18.50 4.11
CA GLY A 471 10.63 -17.34 4.90
C GLY A 471 9.56 -17.70 5.92
N PHE A 472 9.25 -16.76 6.81
CA PHE A 472 8.15 -16.91 7.75
C PHE A 472 7.59 -15.57 8.17
N TYR A 473 6.42 -15.60 8.78
CA TYR A 473 5.77 -14.44 9.36
C TYR A 473 5.81 -14.48 10.87
N VAL A 474 6.08 -13.33 11.47
CA VAL A 474 5.66 -13.04 12.85
C VAL A 474 4.38 -12.25 12.76
N VAL A 475 3.32 -12.77 13.36
CA VAL A 475 1.98 -12.17 13.34
C VAL A 475 1.58 -11.77 14.75
N TRP A 476 1.09 -10.56 14.91
CA TRP A 476 0.30 -10.14 16.06
C TRP A 476 -1.17 -10.17 15.68
N ARG A 477 -1.98 -10.91 16.44
CA ARG A 477 -3.45 -10.85 16.34
C ARG A 477 -3.99 -9.96 17.46
N GLN A 478 -4.73 -8.94 17.07
CA GLN A 478 -5.37 -8.04 18.00
C GLN A 478 -6.59 -8.73 18.61
N ILE A 479 -6.59 -8.93 19.93
CA ILE A 479 -7.73 -9.49 20.65
C ILE A 479 -8.43 -8.35 21.40
N GLY A 480 -9.59 -7.94 20.90
CA GLY A 480 -10.35 -6.80 21.43
C GLY A 480 -9.88 -5.43 20.91
N SER A 481 -10.72 -4.41 21.10
CA SER A 481 -10.64 -3.13 20.37
C SER A 481 -9.50 -2.18 20.75
N ASP A 482 -8.93 -2.33 21.95
CA ASP A 482 -8.09 -1.27 22.55
C ASP A 482 -6.59 -1.59 22.52
N CYS A 483 -6.20 -2.62 21.79
CA CYS A 483 -4.85 -3.15 21.77
C CYS A 483 -3.96 -2.51 20.70
N SER A 484 -2.91 -1.79 21.08
CA SER A 484 -2.03 -1.12 20.12
C SER A 484 -0.63 -1.71 20.06
N LEU A 485 -0.15 -1.98 18.86
CA LEU A 485 1.22 -2.38 18.60
C LEU A 485 2.03 -1.19 18.07
N GLY A 486 3.31 -1.12 18.45
CA GLY A 486 4.21 -0.05 18.05
C GLY A 486 4.60 -0.11 16.57
N THR A 487 4.74 1.06 15.97
CA THR A 487 5.34 1.26 14.65
C THR A 487 6.52 2.23 14.74
N SER A 488 7.42 2.16 13.76
CA SER A 488 8.57 3.05 13.65
C SER A 488 8.68 3.67 12.26
N SER A 489 8.88 4.98 12.20
CA SER A 489 9.15 5.71 10.94
C SER A 489 10.65 5.72 10.56
N GLU A 490 11.38 4.64 10.85
CA GLU A 490 12.74 4.43 10.32
C GLU A 490 12.66 4.17 8.80
N THR A 491 13.76 3.80 8.15
CA THR A 491 13.69 3.46 6.71
C THR A 491 12.76 2.26 6.53
N PRO A 492 11.69 2.37 5.73
CA PRO A 492 10.66 1.34 5.69
C PRO A 492 11.13 0.08 4.97
N SER A 493 10.87 -1.07 5.58
CA SER A 493 11.26 -2.38 5.04
C SER A 493 10.38 -2.86 3.89
N ARG A 494 9.14 -2.37 3.80
CA ARG A 494 8.08 -2.90 2.91
C ARG A 494 7.84 -4.41 3.09
N ARG A 495 8.07 -4.94 4.31
CA ARG A 495 7.83 -6.34 4.67
C ARG A 495 6.62 -6.51 5.58
N ASN A 496 5.84 -5.46 5.80
CA ASN A 496 4.72 -5.45 6.73
C ASN A 496 3.40 -5.77 6.02
N PHE A 497 2.53 -6.45 6.75
CA PHE A 497 1.18 -6.79 6.33
C PHE A 497 0.20 -6.44 7.44
N GLU A 498 -1.02 -6.12 7.07
CA GLU A 498 -2.15 -5.99 7.98
C GLU A 498 -3.12 -7.14 7.78
N LEU A 499 -3.76 -7.54 8.87
CA LEU A 499 -4.82 -8.52 8.91
C LEU A 499 -6.09 -7.76 9.28
N ILE A 500 -7.12 -7.81 8.43
CA ILE A 500 -8.40 -7.13 8.68
C ILE A 500 -9.53 -8.03 8.19
N SER A 501 -10.54 -8.23 9.03
CA SER A 501 -11.65 -9.15 8.74
C SER A 501 -11.16 -10.55 8.30
N GLY A 502 -10.04 -11.01 8.87
CA GLY A 502 -9.46 -12.33 8.61
C GLY A 502 -8.67 -12.43 7.30
N THR A 503 -8.49 -11.33 6.58
CA THR A 503 -7.77 -11.29 5.30
C THR A 503 -6.48 -10.49 5.43
N PHE A 504 -5.37 -11.04 4.93
CA PHE A 504 -4.10 -10.34 4.89
C PHE A 504 -4.00 -9.44 3.66
N SER A 505 -3.44 -8.25 3.86
CA SER A 505 -3.10 -7.29 2.81
C SER A 505 -1.75 -6.66 3.11
N GLY A 506 -1.14 -6.08 2.08
CA GLY A 506 -0.02 -5.17 2.28
C GLY A 506 -0.38 -4.07 3.26
N TYR A 507 0.51 -3.81 4.23
CA TYR A 507 0.28 -2.77 5.22
C TYR A 507 0.21 -1.39 4.56
N ARG A 508 -0.89 -0.67 4.79
CA ARG A 508 -1.17 0.68 4.26
C ARG A 508 -0.04 1.71 4.40
N ALA A 509 0.83 1.56 5.40
CA ALA A 509 1.93 2.49 5.66
C ALA A 509 3.32 1.89 5.35
N ASN A 510 3.40 0.87 4.49
CA ASN A 510 4.66 0.23 4.09
C ASN A 510 5.69 1.18 3.46
N VAL A 511 5.29 2.37 3.02
CA VAL A 511 6.19 3.39 2.44
C VAL A 511 6.73 4.39 3.46
N SER A 512 6.25 4.35 4.71
CA SER A 512 6.60 5.33 5.74
C SER A 512 6.88 4.73 7.13
N GLU A 513 6.46 3.51 7.39
CA GLU A 513 6.56 2.88 8.70
C GLU A 513 6.90 1.37 8.62
N ASP A 514 7.54 0.89 9.68
CA ASP A 514 7.70 -0.53 9.98
C ASP A 514 6.93 -0.93 11.23
N VAL A 515 6.37 -2.13 11.17
CA VAL A 515 5.75 -2.79 12.32
C VAL A 515 6.86 -3.31 13.24
N MET A 516 6.76 -2.98 14.53
CA MET A 516 7.76 -3.39 15.51
C MET A 516 7.52 -4.83 16.01
N LEU A 517 7.70 -5.79 15.10
CA LEU A 517 7.80 -7.23 15.36
C LEU A 517 9.19 -7.73 14.97
N ARG A 518 9.68 -8.73 15.71
CA ARG A 518 10.98 -9.35 15.45
C ARG A 518 10.97 -10.83 15.79
N ALA A 519 11.96 -11.55 15.28
CA ALA A 519 12.20 -12.95 15.63
C ALA A 519 13.63 -13.14 16.11
N THR A 520 13.84 -13.95 17.15
CA THR A 520 15.17 -14.44 17.51
C THR A 520 15.36 -15.84 16.95
N VAL A 521 16.37 -15.99 16.09
CA VAL A 521 16.69 -17.23 15.38
C VAL A 521 18.08 -17.73 15.74
N ALA A 522 18.30 -19.04 15.60
CA ALA A 522 19.61 -19.66 15.70
C ALA A 522 19.92 -20.50 14.47
N LEU A 523 21.18 -20.59 14.05
CA LEU A 523 21.61 -21.44 12.94
C LEU A 523 21.33 -22.92 13.21
N GLY A 524 20.90 -23.66 12.19
CA GLY A 524 20.47 -25.05 12.33
C GLY A 524 21.61 -26.07 12.57
N ALA A 525 22.00 -26.32 13.83
CA ALA A 525 22.31 -27.64 14.46
C ALA A 525 23.16 -27.61 15.77
N ILE A 526 22.89 -28.43 16.81
CA ILE A 526 23.83 -28.70 17.97
C ILE A 526 23.67 -30.12 18.64
N PHE A 527 24.60 -31.14 18.57
CA PHE A 527 24.77 -32.57 19.21
C PHE A 527 24.80 -32.64 20.77
N SER A 528 24.19 -33.58 21.56
CA SER A 528 23.68 -35.00 21.39
C SER A 528 22.53 -35.45 22.36
N ASP A 529 21.64 -34.58 22.84
CA ASP A 529 20.76 -34.78 24.01
C ASP A 529 19.23 -34.52 23.84
N GLY A 530 18.73 -34.07 22.68
CA GLY A 530 17.31 -34.14 22.25
C GLY A 530 16.57 -32.82 21.96
N LEU A 531 15.79 -32.80 20.85
CA LEU A 531 15.38 -31.66 19.98
C LEU A 531 16.57 -30.86 19.46
N GLU A 532 17.46 -31.52 18.75
CA GLU A 532 18.82 -31.09 18.93
C GLU A 532 19.62 -31.72 17.79
N THR A 533 20.67 -31.03 17.34
CA THR A 533 21.84 -31.77 16.83
C THR A 533 21.84 -32.30 15.40
N THR A 534 22.90 -32.09 14.61
CA THR A 534 22.87 -32.03 13.12
C THR A 534 22.21 -33.21 12.36
N PRO A 535 21.86 -32.98 11.07
CA PRO A 535 21.67 -34.04 10.06
C PRO A 535 22.44 -33.75 8.73
N PRO A 536 22.40 -34.65 7.72
CA PRO A 536 22.57 -36.11 7.68
C PRO A 536 23.94 -36.58 7.15
#